data_AF-A0AA43CW26-F1
#
_entry.id   AF-A0AA43CW26-F1
#
_cell.length_a   1.000
_cell.length_b   1.000
_cell.length_c   1.000
_cell.angle_alpha   90.00
_cell.angle_beta   90.00
_cell.angle_gamma   90.00
#
_symmetry.space_group_name_H-M   'P 1'
#
loop_
_entity.id
_entity.type
_entity.pdbx_description
1 polymer ?
#
loop_
_entity_poly.entity_id
_entity_poly.type
_entity_poly.pdbx_seq_one_letter_code
_entity_poly.pdbx_strand_id
1 'polypeptide(L)'
;MAHALFYDGDILMEYAALGLILVLFRNVPDWILLVLAVLLLTAFPVGNLVHTPGSEEIAMQLEDEWPLEALRTGHPYLGSAMDVFEENIAAIPPRIWSGLHQPESSLTIFAMLLLGFCIGRSGVVHKTESNISLLKSVCYWGLGTGIAAAMLEGWLNMQFGYSVYLVNHSTAGIRVLGDALFAFGSTAMALGYGAGIILLARRQEWQVVLKPLINAGRMALTVYLSSTLMFTLLFYGWGFGQLYRLGPTATTAFAVLFFAMQLMFCNWWLQRFRFGPAEWLWRSLTYMKFQPMRLNRP
;
A
#
# COMPACT_ATOMS: atom_id res chain seq x y z
N MET A 1 -12.83 -2.89 -10.37
CA MET A 1 -13.79 -2.15 -11.22
C MET A 1 -14.94 -1.60 -10.39
N ALA A 2 -15.87 -2.40 -9.85
CA ALA A 2 -16.98 -1.85 -9.06
C ALA A 2 -16.53 -1.10 -7.79
N HIS A 3 -15.48 -1.57 -7.11
CA HIS A 3 -14.92 -0.90 -5.93
C HIS A 3 -14.27 0.45 -6.27
N ALA A 4 -13.55 0.53 -7.39
CA ALA A 4 -12.92 1.76 -7.87
C ALA A 4 -13.90 2.91 -8.15
N LEU A 5 -15.19 2.65 -8.36
CA LEU A 5 -16.20 3.71 -8.45
C LEU A 5 -16.35 4.47 -7.13
N PHE A 6 -16.11 3.81 -5.99
CA PHE A 6 -16.24 4.43 -4.67
C PHE A 6 -14.95 5.11 -4.20
N TYR A 7 -13.80 4.75 -4.76
CA TYR A 7 -12.50 5.24 -4.32
C TYR A 7 -11.49 5.17 -5.47
N ASP A 8 -10.91 6.31 -5.82
CA ASP A 8 -9.90 6.47 -6.87
C ASP A 8 -8.58 5.74 -6.55
N GLY A 9 -8.19 5.69 -5.27
CA GLY A 9 -7.00 4.99 -4.79
C GLY A 9 -7.12 3.45 -4.73
N ASP A 10 -7.97 2.84 -5.56
CA ASP A 10 -8.12 1.38 -5.63
C ASP A 10 -6.89 0.69 -6.24
N ILE A 11 -6.03 0.18 -5.37
CA ILE A 11 -4.84 -0.61 -5.76
C ILE A 11 -5.19 -2.04 -6.22
N LEU A 12 -6.41 -2.54 -5.99
CA LEU A 12 -6.75 -3.94 -6.30
C LEU A 12 -6.71 -4.21 -7.80
N MET A 13 -7.20 -3.28 -8.62
CA MET A 13 -7.17 -3.41 -10.08
C MET A 13 -5.74 -3.45 -10.60
N GLU A 14 -4.88 -2.59 -10.08
CA GLU A 14 -3.47 -2.54 -10.42
C GLU A 14 -2.75 -3.82 -10.00
N TYR A 15 -2.95 -4.28 -8.76
CA TYR A 15 -2.34 -5.52 -8.28
C TYR A 15 -2.83 -6.74 -9.05
N ALA A 16 -4.10 -6.77 -9.48
CA ALA A 16 -4.62 -7.82 -10.34
C ALA A 16 -3.94 -7.82 -11.72
N ALA A 17 -3.77 -6.64 -12.34
CA ALA A 17 -3.09 -6.52 -13.62
C ALA A 17 -1.60 -6.92 -13.53
N LEU A 18 -0.88 -6.39 -12.54
CA LEU A 18 0.52 -6.71 -12.31
C LEU A 18 0.71 -8.19 -11.91
N GLY A 19 -0.22 -8.76 -11.15
CA GLY A 19 -0.23 -10.18 -10.80
C GLY A 19 -0.38 -11.09 -12.02
N LEU A 20 -1.17 -10.71 -13.02
CA LEU A 20 -1.25 -11.43 -14.30
C LEU A 20 0.07 -11.35 -15.07
N ILE A 21 0.71 -10.17 -15.09
CA ILE A 21 2.04 -9.99 -15.70
C ILE A 21 3.09 -10.85 -14.99
N LEU A 22 3.04 -10.93 -13.65
CA LEU A 22 3.98 -11.73 -12.84
C LEU A 22 4.00 -13.21 -13.24
N VAL A 23 2.87 -13.76 -13.71
CA VAL A 23 2.80 -15.16 -14.17
C VAL A 23 3.78 -15.45 -15.31
N LEU A 24 4.07 -14.46 -16.17
CA LEU A 24 5.03 -14.59 -17.27
C LEU A 24 6.46 -14.80 -16.76
N PHE A 25 6.77 -14.34 -15.54
CA PHE A 25 8.08 -14.42 -14.93
C PHE A 25 8.29 -15.70 -14.10
N ARG A 26 7.29 -16.60 -14.04
CA ARG A 26 7.33 -17.79 -13.16
C ARG A 26 8.55 -18.70 -13.37
N ASN A 27 9.05 -18.78 -14.61
CA ASN A 27 10.16 -19.65 -15.01
C ASN A 27 11.50 -18.89 -15.13
N VAL A 28 11.52 -17.58 -14.88
CA VAL A 28 12.73 -16.76 -14.96
C VAL A 28 13.61 -17.05 -13.72
N PRO A 29 14.94 -17.17 -13.86
CA PRO A 29 15.83 -17.42 -12.73
C PRO A 29 15.86 -16.24 -11.76
N ASP A 30 16.00 -16.53 -10.46
CA ASP A 30 15.84 -15.53 -9.39
C ASP A 30 16.82 -14.34 -9.53
N TRP A 31 18.05 -14.58 -9.99
CA TRP A 31 19.03 -13.50 -10.15
C TRP A 31 18.60 -12.46 -11.21
N ILE A 32 17.91 -12.87 -12.28
CA ILE A 32 17.36 -11.94 -13.28
C ILE A 32 16.22 -11.15 -12.66
N LEU A 33 15.35 -11.79 -11.87
CA LEU A 33 14.24 -11.13 -11.20
C LEU A 33 14.74 -10.09 -10.19
N LEU A 34 15.82 -10.38 -9.46
CA LEU A 34 16.45 -9.43 -8.55
C LEU A 34 17.07 -8.24 -9.30
N VAL A 35 17.79 -8.48 -10.40
CA VAL A 35 18.33 -7.39 -11.25
C VAL A 35 17.19 -6.54 -11.81
N LEU A 36 16.13 -7.18 -12.30
CA LEU A 36 14.96 -6.48 -12.82
C LEU A 36 14.27 -5.66 -11.73
N ALA A 37 14.08 -6.21 -10.54
CA ALA A 37 13.52 -5.46 -9.41
C ALA A 37 14.35 -4.21 -9.09
N VAL A 38 15.69 -4.33 -9.02
CA VAL A 38 16.57 -3.19 -8.79
C VAL A 38 16.44 -2.15 -9.91
N LEU A 39 16.43 -2.57 -11.18
CA LEU A 39 16.24 -1.66 -12.31
C LEU A 39 14.88 -0.96 -12.27
N LEU A 40 13.81 -1.67 -11.95
CA LEU A 40 12.47 -1.10 -11.85
C LEU A 40 12.35 -0.10 -10.70
N LEU A 41 13.04 -0.32 -9.57
CA LEU A 41 13.12 0.68 -8.50
C LEU A 41 13.81 1.98 -8.94
N THR A 42 14.71 1.92 -9.92
CA THR A 42 15.33 3.13 -10.51
C THR A 42 14.41 3.88 -11.47
N ALA A 43 13.26 3.32 -11.85
CA ALA A 43 12.32 3.98 -12.75
C ALA A 43 11.75 5.26 -12.13
N PHE A 44 11.46 5.29 -10.82
CA PHE A 44 10.98 6.48 -10.14
C PHE A 44 11.99 7.63 -10.14
N PRO A 45 13.25 7.47 -9.63
CA PRO A 45 14.24 8.55 -9.65
C PRO A 45 14.56 9.06 -11.07
N VAL A 46 14.63 8.15 -12.04
CA VAL A 46 14.92 8.53 -13.43
C VAL A 46 13.70 9.20 -14.08
N GLY A 47 12.50 8.69 -13.83
CA GLY A 47 11.24 9.25 -14.31
C GLY A 47 11.03 10.66 -13.78
N ASN A 48 11.19 10.86 -12.47
CA ASN A 48 11.06 12.17 -11.83
C ASN A 48 12.12 13.18 -12.30
N LEU A 49 13.32 12.71 -12.65
CA LEU A 49 14.36 13.57 -13.22
C LEU A 49 13.95 14.20 -14.56
N VAL A 50 13.31 13.43 -15.43
CA VAL A 50 12.94 13.88 -16.79
C VAL A 50 11.52 14.41 -16.86
N HIS A 51 10.70 14.16 -15.84
CA HIS A 51 9.32 14.62 -15.77
C HIS A 51 9.25 16.13 -15.54
N THR A 52 8.30 16.75 -16.25
CA THR A 52 7.93 18.15 -16.04
C THR A 52 6.50 18.15 -15.51
N PRO A 53 6.25 18.61 -14.28
CA PRO A 53 4.91 18.60 -13.69
C PRO A 53 3.89 19.34 -14.55
N GLY A 54 2.72 18.74 -14.73
CA GLY A 54 1.57 19.39 -15.38
C GLY A 54 0.91 20.41 -14.44
N SER A 55 -0.02 21.22 -14.98
CA SER A 55 -0.73 22.22 -14.18
C SER A 55 -1.58 21.62 -13.05
N GLU A 56 -2.21 20.46 -13.28
CA GLU A 56 -2.99 19.74 -12.28
C GLU A 56 -2.11 19.19 -11.15
N GLU A 57 -0.94 18.64 -11.50
CA GLU A 57 0.01 18.11 -10.54
C GLU A 57 0.61 19.21 -9.65
N ILE A 58 0.91 20.37 -10.25
CA ILE A 58 1.32 21.55 -9.49
C ILE A 58 0.19 22.00 -8.54
N ALA A 59 -1.07 21.98 -8.99
CA ALA A 59 -2.19 22.33 -8.13
C ALA A 59 -2.33 21.38 -6.93
N MET A 60 -2.17 20.07 -7.15
CA MET A 60 -2.17 19.06 -6.07
C MET A 60 -1.01 19.27 -5.09
N GLN A 61 0.20 19.55 -5.58
CA GLN A 61 1.36 19.80 -4.73
C GLN A 61 1.22 21.07 -3.87
N LEU A 62 0.37 22.01 -4.30
CA LEU A 62 0.06 23.25 -3.59
C LEU A 62 -1.23 23.17 -2.78
N GLU A 63 -1.90 22.01 -2.75
CA GLU A 63 -3.21 21.85 -2.08
C GLU A 63 -3.12 22.14 -0.58
N ASP A 64 -2.01 21.75 0.08
CA ASP A 64 -1.75 22.06 1.49
C ASP A 64 -1.61 23.58 1.77
N GLU A 65 -1.34 24.39 0.75
CA GLU A 65 -1.29 25.85 0.85
C GLU A 65 -2.67 26.51 0.69
N TRP A 66 -3.67 25.75 0.23
CA TRP A 66 -5.00 26.31 -0.02
C TRP A 66 -5.78 26.52 1.30
N PRO A 67 -6.59 27.59 1.37
CA PRO A 67 -7.52 27.75 2.48
C PRO A 67 -8.45 26.54 2.56
N LEU A 68 -8.55 25.90 3.73
CA LEU A 68 -9.43 24.74 3.95
C LEU A 68 -10.88 25.00 3.52
N GLU A 69 -11.35 26.25 3.60
CA GLU A 69 -12.69 26.63 3.19
C GLU A 69 -12.91 26.56 1.66
N ALA A 70 -11.86 26.83 0.87
CA ALA A 70 -11.90 26.67 -0.58
C ALA A 70 -11.99 25.19 -0.97
N LEU A 71 -11.24 24.31 -0.29
CA LEU A 71 -11.28 22.86 -0.49
C LEU A 71 -12.65 22.27 -0.12
N ARG A 72 -13.36 22.85 0.86
CA ARG A 72 -14.67 22.36 1.32
C ARG A 72 -15.85 22.67 0.39
N THR A 73 -15.72 23.66 -0.48
CA THR A 73 -16.86 24.20 -1.25
C THR A 73 -16.88 23.74 -2.71
N GLY A 74 -15.78 23.17 -3.23
CA GLY A 74 -15.65 22.79 -4.63
C GLY A 74 -15.06 21.41 -4.90
N HIS A 75 -14.75 20.60 -3.89
CA HIS A 75 -14.13 19.29 -4.10
C HIS A 75 -15.15 18.25 -4.59
N PRO A 76 -14.91 17.51 -5.70
CA PRO A 76 -15.84 16.51 -6.25
C PRO A 76 -16.32 15.47 -5.22
N TYR A 77 -15.41 14.97 -4.37
CA TYR A 77 -15.75 14.06 -3.26
C TYR A 77 -16.65 14.60 -2.16
N LEU A 78 -16.90 15.91 -2.09
CA LEU A 78 -17.91 16.50 -1.20
C LEU A 78 -19.29 16.64 -1.85
N GLY A 79 -19.41 16.28 -3.14
CA GLY A 79 -20.67 16.23 -3.88
C GLY A 79 -21.53 15.00 -3.57
N SER A 80 -22.45 14.72 -4.47
CA SER A 80 -23.31 13.53 -4.46
C SER A 80 -22.52 12.25 -4.77
N ALA A 81 -23.14 11.10 -4.55
CA ALA A 81 -22.55 9.81 -4.94
C ALA A 81 -22.26 9.73 -6.44
N MET A 82 -23.06 10.40 -7.28
CA MET A 82 -22.84 10.41 -8.72
C MET A 82 -21.61 11.24 -9.08
N ASP A 83 -21.42 12.39 -8.45
CA ASP A 83 -20.24 13.25 -8.68
C ASP A 83 -18.95 12.48 -8.35
N VAL A 84 -18.96 11.72 -7.24
CA VAL A 84 -17.84 10.83 -6.88
C VAL A 84 -17.61 9.74 -7.92
N PHE A 85 -18.69 9.13 -8.43
CA PHE A 85 -18.57 8.05 -9.42
C PHE A 85 -18.08 8.58 -10.76
N GLU A 86 -18.53 9.76 -11.17
CA GLU A 86 -18.06 10.45 -12.39
C GLU A 86 -16.59 10.83 -12.27
N GLU A 87 -16.14 11.31 -11.11
CA GLU A 87 -14.73 11.56 -10.85
C GLU A 87 -13.91 10.26 -10.96
N ASN A 88 -14.37 9.22 -10.27
CA ASN A 88 -13.61 7.97 -10.15
C ASN A 88 -13.64 7.10 -11.42
N ILE A 89 -14.61 7.30 -12.33
CA ILE A 89 -14.67 6.51 -13.56
C ILE A 89 -13.42 6.73 -14.43
N ALA A 90 -12.79 7.91 -14.32
CA ALA A 90 -11.55 8.24 -15.03
C ALA A 90 -10.35 7.38 -14.60
N ALA A 91 -10.43 6.75 -13.42
CA ALA A 91 -9.42 5.80 -12.91
C ALA A 91 -9.61 4.37 -13.47
N ILE A 92 -10.65 4.12 -14.27
CA ILE A 92 -10.96 2.80 -14.85
C ILE A 92 -10.77 2.86 -16.39
N PRO A 93 -9.92 2.00 -17.00
CA PRO A 93 -9.11 0.93 -16.41
C PRO A 93 -7.87 1.46 -15.66
N PRO A 94 -7.20 0.63 -14.82
CA PRO A 94 -6.00 1.04 -14.10
C PRO A 94 -4.91 1.48 -15.09
N ARG A 95 -4.33 2.65 -14.85
CA ARG A 95 -3.32 3.27 -15.72
C ARG A 95 -1.92 2.78 -15.37
N ILE A 96 -1.65 1.49 -15.58
CA ILE A 96 -0.40 0.82 -15.15
C ILE A 96 0.90 1.34 -15.80
N TRP A 97 0.80 2.27 -16.76
CA TRP A 97 1.93 2.88 -17.47
C TRP A 97 2.02 4.40 -17.24
N SER A 98 1.12 4.98 -16.43
CA SER A 98 1.17 6.40 -16.05
C SER A 98 1.89 6.59 -14.73
N GLY A 99 2.28 7.83 -14.41
CA GLY A 99 2.87 8.15 -13.11
C GLY A 99 4.19 7.45 -12.85
N LEU A 100 4.96 7.10 -13.88
CA LEU A 100 6.25 6.41 -13.72
C LEU A 100 7.27 7.24 -12.92
N HIS A 101 7.05 8.55 -12.84
CA HIS A 101 7.81 9.51 -12.07
C HIS A 101 7.37 9.60 -10.60
N GLN A 102 6.36 8.83 -10.17
CA GLN A 102 5.88 8.79 -8.79
C GLN A 102 6.43 7.56 -8.04
N PRO A 103 6.63 7.66 -6.72
CA PRO A 103 7.19 6.55 -5.95
C PRO A 103 6.26 5.32 -5.93
N GLU A 104 4.94 5.55 -5.91
CA GLU A 104 3.89 4.54 -6.00
C GLU A 104 3.61 4.02 -7.41
N SER A 105 4.48 4.30 -8.39
CA SER A 105 4.29 3.81 -9.76
C SER A 105 4.13 2.30 -9.84
N SER A 106 3.40 1.84 -10.86
CA SER A 106 3.20 0.41 -11.13
C SER A 106 4.51 -0.35 -11.31
N LEU A 107 5.59 0.31 -11.77
CA LEU A 107 6.90 -0.30 -11.90
C LEU A 107 7.55 -0.54 -10.53
N THR A 108 7.44 0.40 -9.60
CA THR A 108 7.88 0.23 -8.21
C THR A 108 7.10 -0.88 -7.52
N ILE A 109 5.78 -0.90 -7.69
CA ILE A 109 4.91 -1.95 -7.16
C ILE A 109 5.30 -3.32 -7.74
N PHE A 110 5.52 -3.39 -9.07
CA PHE A 110 5.94 -4.62 -9.72
C PHE A 110 7.33 -5.07 -9.24
N ALA A 111 8.26 -4.16 -8.97
CA ALA A 111 9.54 -4.48 -8.34
C ALA A 111 9.35 -5.17 -6.98
N MET A 112 8.44 -4.65 -6.14
CA MET A 112 8.10 -5.28 -4.85
C MET A 112 7.47 -6.66 -5.02
N LEU A 113 6.61 -6.84 -6.01
CA LEU A 113 6.03 -8.14 -6.34
C LEU A 113 7.11 -9.14 -6.76
N LEU A 114 8.09 -8.73 -7.56
CA LEU A 114 9.23 -9.56 -7.95
C LEU A 114 10.10 -9.96 -6.75
N LEU A 115 10.42 -9.01 -5.86
CA LEU A 115 11.16 -9.29 -4.62
C LEU A 115 10.39 -10.28 -3.73
N GLY A 116 9.10 -10.04 -3.52
CA GLY A 116 8.22 -10.94 -2.77
C GLY A 116 8.13 -12.34 -3.40
N PHE A 117 8.08 -12.43 -4.73
CA PHE A 117 8.07 -13.68 -5.46
C PHE A 117 9.38 -14.46 -5.27
N CYS A 118 10.54 -13.80 -5.35
CA CYS A 118 11.84 -14.41 -5.08
C CYS A 118 11.94 -14.93 -3.64
N ILE A 119 11.48 -14.15 -2.66
CA ILE A 119 11.43 -14.55 -1.24
C ILE A 119 10.51 -15.76 -1.07
N GLY A 120 9.34 -15.77 -1.70
CA GLY A 120 8.42 -16.89 -1.69
C GLY A 120 9.05 -18.17 -2.25
N ARG A 121 9.71 -18.08 -3.41
CA ARG A 121 10.42 -19.20 -4.06
C ARG A 121 11.58 -19.75 -3.23
N SER A 122 12.31 -18.88 -2.54
CA SER A 122 13.46 -19.29 -1.72
C SER A 122 13.08 -20.21 -0.55
N GLY A 123 11.80 -20.18 -0.13
CA GLY A 123 11.33 -20.93 1.05
C GLY A 123 11.88 -20.42 2.38
N VAL A 124 12.58 -19.28 2.42
CA VAL A 124 13.19 -18.70 3.63
C VAL A 124 12.16 -18.50 4.75
N VAL A 125 10.95 -18.06 4.37
CA VAL A 125 9.83 -17.80 5.31
C VAL A 125 9.22 -19.11 5.85
N HIS A 126 9.33 -20.22 5.13
CA HIS A 126 8.84 -21.53 5.57
C HIS A 126 9.86 -22.25 6.46
N LYS A 127 11.16 -22.12 6.13
CA LYS A 127 12.28 -22.71 6.87
C LYS A 127 12.91 -21.67 7.79
N THR A 128 12.11 -21.11 8.68
CA THR A 128 12.52 -19.99 9.53
C THR A 128 13.67 -20.37 10.48
N GLU A 129 13.70 -21.62 10.96
CA GLU A 129 14.72 -22.11 11.90
C GLU A 129 16.11 -22.19 11.30
N SER A 130 16.23 -22.65 10.04
CA SER A 130 17.52 -22.71 9.35
C SER A 130 18.00 -21.33 8.88
N ASN A 131 17.09 -20.36 8.73
CA ASN A 131 17.37 -19.05 8.15
C ASN A 131 17.39 -17.90 9.19
N ILE A 132 17.50 -18.21 10.48
CA ILE A 132 17.45 -17.19 11.54
C ILE A 132 18.53 -16.12 11.36
N SER A 133 19.76 -16.53 11.02
CA SER A 133 20.87 -15.59 10.83
C SER A 133 20.57 -14.62 9.69
N LEU A 134 20.09 -15.13 8.55
CA LEU A 134 19.66 -14.32 7.42
C LEU A 134 18.53 -13.35 7.81
N LEU A 135 17.49 -13.84 8.49
CA LEU A 135 16.37 -12.99 8.93
C LEU A 135 16.80 -11.89 9.89
N LYS A 136 17.72 -12.19 10.82
CA LYS A 136 18.31 -11.17 11.70
C LYS A 136 19.10 -10.15 10.89
N SER A 137 19.94 -10.59 9.96
CA SER A 137 20.70 -9.68 9.10
C SER A 137 19.79 -8.79 8.25
N VAL A 138 18.76 -9.35 7.61
CA VAL A 138 17.78 -8.58 6.84
C VAL A 138 17.02 -7.60 7.74
N CYS A 139 16.65 -8.00 8.96
CA CYS A 139 16.01 -7.11 9.93
C CYS A 139 16.94 -5.94 10.30
N TYR A 140 18.16 -6.20 10.78
CA TYR A 140 19.07 -5.15 11.24
C TYR A 140 19.57 -4.26 10.12
N TRP A 141 19.99 -4.84 8.98
CA TRP A 141 20.46 -4.06 7.84
C TRP A 141 19.31 -3.34 7.13
N GLY A 142 18.16 -3.98 6.97
CA GLY A 142 16.99 -3.36 6.36
C GLY A 142 16.48 -2.17 7.15
N LEU A 143 16.33 -2.32 8.47
CA LEU A 143 15.95 -1.20 9.34
C LEU A 143 17.06 -0.15 9.44
N GLY A 144 18.31 -0.55 9.62
CA GLY A 144 19.44 0.37 9.77
C GLY A 144 19.65 1.24 8.52
N THR A 145 19.69 0.61 7.34
CA THR A 145 19.84 1.34 6.06
C THR A 145 18.59 2.14 5.71
N GLY A 146 17.40 1.61 5.96
CA GLY A 146 16.14 2.32 5.74
C GLY A 146 16.02 3.57 6.61
N ILE A 147 16.34 3.49 7.91
CA ILE A 147 16.31 4.64 8.81
C ILE A 147 17.37 5.66 8.41
N ALA A 148 18.60 5.21 8.08
CA ALA A 148 19.65 6.10 7.62
C ALA A 148 19.25 6.84 6.33
N ALA A 149 18.60 6.15 5.40
CA ALA A 149 18.08 6.76 4.17
C ALA A 149 16.99 7.80 4.46
N ALA A 150 16.03 7.50 5.34
CA ALA A 150 14.98 8.44 5.75
C ALA A 150 15.54 9.66 6.49
N MET A 151 16.54 9.47 7.35
CA MET A 151 17.22 10.59 8.03
C MET A 151 17.98 11.48 7.04
N LEU A 152 18.64 10.87 6.05
CA LEU A 152 19.35 11.60 5.01
C LEU A 152 18.38 12.35 4.09
N GLU A 153 17.24 11.74 3.75
CA GLU A 153 16.16 12.40 3.02
C GLU A 153 15.63 13.62 3.77
N GLY A 154 15.34 13.48 5.07
CA GLY A 154 14.91 14.60 5.91
C GLY A 154 15.97 15.71 6.00
N TRP A 155 17.25 15.34 6.02
CA TRP A 155 18.34 16.32 5.94
C TRP A 155 18.39 17.03 4.58
N LEU A 156 18.19 16.30 3.47
CA LEU A 156 18.11 16.89 2.13
C LEU A 156 16.92 17.85 2.00
N ASN A 157 15.79 17.51 2.60
CA ASN A 157 14.62 18.39 2.67
C ASN A 157 14.98 19.71 3.37
N MET A 158 15.57 19.65 4.56
CA MET A 158 15.92 20.84 5.35
C MET A 158 17.00 21.72 4.71
N GLN A 159 18.00 21.13 4.06
CA GLN A 159 19.15 21.88 3.53
C GLN A 159 18.95 22.36 2.09
N PHE A 160 18.21 21.60 1.28
CA PHE A 160 18.14 21.80 -0.16
C PHE A 160 16.72 21.89 -0.71
N GLY A 161 15.69 21.89 0.16
CA GLY A 161 14.29 21.96 -0.27
C GLY A 161 13.85 20.75 -1.09
N TYR A 162 14.48 19.59 -0.87
CA TYR A 162 14.07 18.34 -1.50
C TYR A 162 12.72 17.87 -0.94
N SER A 163 11.81 17.42 -1.79
CA SER A 163 10.57 16.77 -1.37
C SER A 163 10.14 15.72 -2.38
N VAL A 164 9.66 14.58 -1.88
CA VAL A 164 9.09 13.49 -2.71
C VAL A 164 7.69 13.84 -3.19
N TYR A 165 6.84 14.32 -2.27
CA TYR A 165 5.39 14.48 -2.48
C TYR A 165 4.96 15.94 -2.66
N LEU A 166 5.77 16.89 -2.20
CA LEU A 166 5.47 18.32 -2.31
C LEU A 166 6.32 18.97 -3.39
N VAL A 167 6.11 20.26 -3.61
CA VAL A 167 6.94 21.07 -4.51
C VAL A 167 8.41 20.91 -4.14
N ASN A 168 9.19 20.41 -5.08
CA ASN A 168 10.62 20.17 -4.90
C ASN A 168 11.41 21.37 -5.42
N HIS A 169 12.19 22.01 -4.55
CA HIS A 169 13.01 23.17 -4.87
C HIS A 169 14.50 22.83 -5.05
N SER A 170 14.85 21.55 -4.98
CA SER A 170 16.24 21.08 -5.02
C SER A 170 16.80 21.01 -6.45
N THR A 171 18.12 20.92 -6.56
CA THR A 171 18.78 20.70 -7.86
C THR A 171 18.54 19.28 -8.36
N ALA A 172 18.64 19.07 -9.67
CA ALA A 172 18.42 17.77 -10.31
C ALA A 172 19.22 16.61 -9.69
N GLY A 173 20.48 16.85 -9.31
CA GLY A 173 21.32 15.83 -8.66
C GLY A 173 20.83 15.46 -7.27
N ILE A 174 20.36 16.44 -6.51
CA ILE A 174 19.81 16.23 -5.16
C ILE A 174 18.47 15.51 -5.24
N ARG A 175 17.62 15.89 -6.21
CA ARG A 175 16.35 15.20 -6.48
C ARG A 175 16.56 13.71 -6.74
N VAL A 176 17.44 13.35 -7.68
CA VAL A 176 17.72 11.94 -7.98
C VAL A 176 18.28 11.19 -6.77
N LEU A 177 19.17 11.82 -6.01
CA LEU A 177 19.72 11.23 -4.80
C LEU A 177 18.61 10.97 -3.76
N GLY A 178 17.78 11.98 -3.49
CA GLY A 178 16.67 11.85 -2.55
C GLY A 178 15.66 10.80 -3.01
N ASP A 179 15.28 10.79 -4.29
CA ASP A 179 14.32 9.83 -4.83
C ASP A 179 14.87 8.40 -4.74
N ALA A 180 16.17 8.22 -5.00
CA ALA A 180 16.83 6.93 -4.85
C ALA A 180 16.89 6.50 -3.37
N LEU A 181 17.21 7.41 -2.45
CA LEU A 181 17.18 7.15 -1.02
C LEU A 181 15.78 6.73 -0.57
N PHE A 182 14.74 7.39 -1.08
CA PHE A 182 13.35 7.04 -0.81
C PHE A 182 13.02 5.64 -1.35
N ALA A 183 13.26 5.37 -2.63
CA ALA A 183 12.91 4.10 -3.26
C ALA A 183 13.66 2.92 -2.60
N PHE A 184 14.99 2.98 -2.52
CA PHE A 184 15.77 1.89 -1.96
C PHE A 184 15.68 1.81 -0.43
N GLY A 185 15.60 2.95 0.25
CA GLY A 185 15.46 3.03 1.71
C GLY A 185 14.14 2.47 2.20
N SER A 186 13.01 2.85 1.58
CA SER A 186 11.69 2.31 1.90
C SER A 186 11.61 0.81 1.59
N THR A 187 12.20 0.34 0.49
CA THR A 187 12.32 -1.09 0.16
C THR A 187 13.08 -1.86 1.24
N ALA A 188 14.26 -1.37 1.63
CA ALA A 188 15.08 -1.99 2.66
C ALA A 188 14.36 -2.02 4.01
N MET A 189 13.67 -0.93 4.35
CA MET A 189 12.87 -0.83 5.57
C MET A 189 11.70 -1.81 5.56
N ALA A 190 11.00 -1.96 4.43
CA ALA A 190 9.90 -2.92 4.26
C ALA A 190 10.37 -4.37 4.45
N LEU A 191 11.52 -4.75 3.86
CA LEU A 191 12.15 -6.04 4.09
C LEU A 191 12.56 -6.23 5.56
N GLY A 192 13.08 -5.17 6.18
CA GLY A 192 13.43 -5.12 7.59
C GLY A 192 12.22 -5.36 8.50
N TYR A 193 11.10 -4.68 8.26
CA TYR A 193 9.84 -4.90 8.97
C TYR A 193 9.31 -6.31 8.76
N GLY A 194 9.32 -6.83 7.53
CA GLY A 194 8.89 -8.20 7.23
C GLY A 194 9.70 -9.23 8.02
N ALA A 195 11.03 -9.13 7.99
CA ALA A 195 11.92 -10.00 8.77
C ALA A 195 11.72 -9.83 10.28
N GLY A 196 11.54 -8.60 10.76
CA GLY A 196 11.25 -8.29 12.16
C GLY A 196 9.96 -8.94 12.65
N ILE A 197 8.86 -8.83 11.90
CA ILE A 197 7.58 -9.47 12.22
C ILE A 197 7.74 -10.99 12.26
N ILE A 198 8.45 -11.59 11.29
CA ILE A 198 8.73 -13.03 11.29
C ILE A 198 9.50 -13.44 12.56
N LEU A 199 10.53 -12.68 12.96
CA LEU A 199 11.32 -12.95 14.16
C LEU A 199 10.49 -12.78 15.44
N LEU A 200 9.62 -11.77 15.52
CA LEU A 200 8.72 -11.55 16.65
C LEU A 200 7.68 -12.67 16.76
N ALA A 201 7.10 -13.12 15.64
CA ALA A 201 6.12 -14.20 15.62
C ALA A 201 6.65 -15.54 16.17
N ARG A 202 7.98 -15.70 16.27
CA ARG A 202 8.61 -16.86 16.90
C ARG A 202 8.63 -16.80 18.43
N ARG A 203 8.53 -15.61 19.03
CA ARG A 203 8.54 -15.45 20.49
C ARG A 203 7.15 -15.72 21.04
N GLN A 204 7.04 -16.60 22.03
CA GLN A 204 5.75 -17.01 22.61
C GLN A 204 4.93 -15.84 23.15
N GLU A 205 5.58 -14.85 23.77
CA GLU A 205 4.96 -13.61 24.27
C GLU A 205 4.28 -12.82 23.14
N TRP A 206 4.96 -12.69 22.01
CA TRP A 206 4.49 -11.92 20.85
C TRP A 206 3.45 -12.67 20.02
N GLN A 207 3.39 -14.00 20.11
CA GLN A 207 2.31 -14.77 19.50
C GLN A 207 0.95 -14.35 20.04
N VAL A 208 0.84 -14.01 21.32
CA VAL A 208 -0.42 -13.52 21.91
C VAL A 208 -0.83 -12.17 21.30
N VAL A 209 0.13 -11.27 21.13
CA VAL A 209 -0.08 -9.92 20.56
C VAL A 209 -0.41 -9.98 19.06
N LEU A 210 0.24 -10.89 18.33
CA LEU A 210 0.06 -11.01 16.87
C LEU A 210 -1.13 -11.88 16.48
N LYS A 211 -1.65 -12.72 17.39
CA LYS A 211 -2.78 -13.63 17.11
C LYS A 211 -4.00 -12.93 16.53
N PRO A 212 -4.44 -11.74 17.02
CA PRO A 212 -5.58 -11.04 16.43
C PRO A 212 -5.36 -10.64 14.96
N LEU A 213 -4.12 -10.35 14.55
CA LEU A 213 -3.76 -9.94 13.20
C LEU A 213 -3.82 -11.10 12.19
N ILE A 214 -3.64 -12.35 12.65
CA ILE A 214 -3.70 -13.53 11.78
C ILE A 214 -5.05 -13.62 11.07
N ASN A 215 -6.15 -13.42 11.80
CA ASN A 215 -7.49 -13.50 11.23
C ASN A 215 -7.79 -12.31 10.32
N ALA A 216 -7.25 -11.12 10.61
CA ALA A 216 -7.33 -9.98 9.70
C ALA A 216 -6.61 -10.25 8.37
N GLY A 217 -5.42 -10.87 8.41
CA GLY A 217 -4.70 -11.27 7.20
C GLY A 217 -5.45 -12.33 6.36
N ARG A 218 -6.20 -13.23 7.01
CA ARG A 218 -7.09 -14.19 6.33
C ARG A 218 -8.35 -13.56 5.72
N MET A 219 -8.67 -12.32 6.12
CA MET A 219 -9.82 -11.53 5.67
C MET A 219 -9.37 -10.23 4.99
N ALA A 220 -8.19 -10.22 4.36
CA ALA A 220 -7.58 -9.00 3.83
C ALA A 220 -8.47 -8.25 2.82
N LEU A 221 -9.22 -8.96 1.96
CA LEU A 221 -10.13 -8.35 1.00
C LEU A 221 -11.35 -7.74 1.72
N THR A 222 -11.94 -8.47 2.68
CA THR A 222 -13.03 -7.92 3.49
C THR A 222 -12.58 -6.69 4.29
N VAL A 223 -11.40 -6.74 4.90
CA VAL A 223 -10.83 -5.63 5.67
C VAL A 223 -10.64 -4.42 4.74
N TYR A 224 -10.02 -4.61 3.58
CA TYR A 224 -9.81 -3.53 2.61
C TYR A 224 -11.13 -2.89 2.15
N LEU A 225 -12.10 -3.70 1.70
CA LEU A 225 -13.38 -3.18 1.22
C LEU A 225 -14.20 -2.49 2.33
N SER A 226 -14.20 -3.04 3.55
CA SER A 226 -14.88 -2.41 4.68
C SER A 226 -14.21 -1.12 5.15
N SER A 227 -12.87 -1.03 5.05
CA SER A 227 -12.14 0.21 5.29
C SER A 227 -12.49 1.27 4.27
N THR A 228 -12.46 0.94 2.96
CA THR A 228 -12.88 1.90 1.93
C THR A 228 -14.30 2.38 2.20
N LEU A 229 -15.25 1.46 2.39
CA LEU A 229 -16.65 1.81 2.64
C LEU A 229 -16.81 2.73 3.85
N MET A 230 -16.11 2.43 4.96
CA MET A 230 -16.19 3.24 6.17
C MET A 230 -15.61 4.63 5.97
N PHE A 231 -14.43 4.74 5.33
CA PHE A 231 -13.78 6.03 5.13
C PHE A 231 -14.47 6.88 4.07
N THR A 232 -14.98 6.30 2.99
CA THR A 232 -15.81 7.02 2.02
C THR A 232 -17.11 7.48 2.67
N LEU A 233 -17.74 6.65 3.52
CA LEU A 233 -18.93 7.07 4.26
C LEU A 233 -18.63 8.19 5.26
N LEU A 234 -17.47 8.17 5.92
CA LEU A 234 -17.09 9.23 6.85
C LEU A 234 -16.76 10.54 6.13
N PHE A 235 -15.93 10.49 5.10
CA PHE A 235 -15.33 11.68 4.51
C PHE A 235 -16.11 12.24 3.32
N TYR A 236 -16.70 11.39 2.46
CA TYR A 236 -17.32 11.88 1.24
C TYR A 236 -18.72 12.46 1.49
N GLY A 237 -19.15 13.34 0.59
CA GLY A 237 -20.42 14.07 0.67
C GLY A 237 -21.67 13.20 0.67
N TRP A 238 -21.61 12.01 0.05
CA TRP A 238 -22.71 11.03 0.06
C TRP A 238 -22.90 10.32 1.42
N GLY A 239 -21.96 10.49 2.35
CA GLY A 239 -22.03 9.99 3.71
C GLY A 239 -22.13 11.13 4.74
N PHE A 240 -21.07 11.33 5.53
CA PHE A 240 -21.01 12.36 6.56
C PHE A 240 -20.24 13.63 6.15
N GLY A 241 -19.60 13.65 4.97
CA GLY A 241 -18.98 14.84 4.39
C GLY A 241 -17.87 15.47 5.26
N GLN A 242 -17.09 14.65 5.98
CA GLN A 242 -16.05 15.13 6.90
C GLN A 242 -14.71 15.48 6.23
N LEU A 243 -14.61 15.38 4.90
CA LEU A 243 -13.39 15.73 4.16
C LEU A 243 -13.00 17.19 4.46
N TYR A 244 -11.71 17.43 4.75
CA TYR A 244 -11.15 18.71 5.20
C TYR A 244 -11.76 19.31 6.49
N ARG A 245 -12.56 18.56 7.26
CA ARG A 245 -13.12 19.02 8.55
C ARG A 245 -12.39 18.45 9.76
N LEU A 246 -12.00 17.18 9.69
CA LEU A 246 -11.25 16.53 10.76
C LEU A 246 -9.76 16.77 10.57
N GLY A 247 -9.09 17.22 11.63
CA GLY A 247 -7.63 17.35 11.65
C GLY A 247 -6.93 15.98 11.67
N PRO A 248 -5.62 15.93 11.35
CA PRO A 248 -4.85 14.68 11.26
C PRO A 248 -4.95 13.79 12.51
N THR A 249 -4.94 14.42 13.70
CA THR A 249 -5.07 13.70 14.98
C THR A 249 -6.41 12.98 15.12
N ALA A 250 -7.52 13.66 14.78
CA ALA A 250 -8.86 13.09 14.88
C ALA A 250 -9.05 11.97 13.85
N THR A 251 -8.60 12.20 12.61
CA THR A 251 -8.62 11.20 11.54
C THR A 251 -7.81 9.96 11.91
N THR A 252 -6.60 10.13 12.47
CA THR A 252 -5.74 9.03 12.92
C THR A 252 -6.39 8.26 14.08
N ALA A 253 -6.95 8.96 15.07
CA ALA A 253 -7.64 8.32 16.18
C ALA A 253 -8.84 7.49 15.70
N PHE A 254 -9.65 8.02 14.78
CA PHE A 254 -10.74 7.27 14.16
C PHE A 254 -10.23 6.04 13.41
N ALA A 255 -9.17 6.16 12.63
CA ALA A 255 -8.58 5.05 11.89
C ALA A 255 -8.10 3.92 12.82
N VAL A 256 -7.41 4.26 13.91
CA VAL A 256 -6.94 3.29 14.90
C VAL A 256 -8.12 2.59 15.60
N LEU A 257 -9.14 3.36 16.00
CA LEU A 257 -10.34 2.80 16.65
C LEU A 257 -11.10 1.87 15.69
N PHE A 258 -11.29 2.29 14.45
CA PHE A 258 -11.96 1.49 13.45
C PHE A 258 -11.19 0.21 13.11
N PHE A 259 -9.87 0.31 12.94
CA PHE A 259 -9.03 -0.86 12.72
C PHE A 259 -9.09 -1.84 13.90
N ALA A 260 -9.07 -1.34 15.15
CA ALA A 260 -9.25 -2.19 16.32
C ALA A 260 -10.60 -2.92 16.32
N MET A 261 -11.69 -2.23 15.95
CA MET A 261 -13.01 -2.84 15.77
C MET A 261 -13.00 -3.89 14.63
N GLN A 262 -12.33 -3.63 13.52
CA GLN A 262 -12.15 -4.60 12.44
C GLN A 262 -11.39 -5.85 12.91
N LEU A 263 -10.35 -5.70 13.74
CA LEU A 263 -9.64 -6.84 14.32
C LEU A 263 -10.58 -7.68 15.19
N MET A 264 -11.37 -7.04 16.06
CA MET A 264 -12.37 -7.74 16.89
C MET A 264 -13.38 -8.48 16.01
N PHE A 265 -13.89 -7.82 14.96
CA PHE A 265 -14.81 -8.42 13.99
C PHE A 265 -14.20 -9.63 13.28
N CYS A 266 -12.97 -9.52 12.76
CA CYS A 266 -12.29 -10.62 12.06
C CYS A 266 -12.13 -11.86 12.95
N ASN A 267 -11.75 -11.63 14.21
CA ASN A 267 -11.58 -12.71 15.19
C ASN A 267 -12.93 -13.36 15.56
N TRP A 268 -13.97 -12.55 15.80
CA TRP A 268 -15.31 -13.03 16.07
C TRP A 268 -15.92 -13.80 14.88
N TRP A 269 -15.67 -13.31 13.67
CA TRP A 269 -16.21 -13.84 12.42
C TRP A 269 -15.61 -15.20 12.08
N LEU A 270 -14.27 -15.33 12.07
CA LEU A 270 -13.60 -16.58 11.70
C LEU A 270 -13.73 -17.69 12.76
N GLN A 271 -14.26 -17.40 13.94
CA GLN A 271 -14.71 -18.43 14.88
C GLN A 271 -15.98 -19.15 14.39
N ARG A 272 -16.77 -18.53 13.50
CA ARG A 272 -18.08 -19.02 13.04
C ARG A 272 -18.05 -19.41 11.55
N PHE A 273 -17.25 -18.71 10.76
CA PHE A 273 -17.18 -18.86 9.31
C PHE A 273 -15.77 -19.22 8.83
N ARG A 274 -15.68 -19.88 7.69
CA ARG A 274 -14.39 -20.33 7.10
C ARG A 274 -13.61 -19.22 6.40
N PHE A 275 -14.33 -18.25 5.85
CA PHE A 275 -13.82 -17.15 5.04
C PHE A 275 -14.48 -15.84 5.46
N GLY A 276 -13.83 -14.70 5.18
CA GLY A 276 -14.53 -13.42 5.22
C GLY A 276 -15.62 -13.34 4.14
N PRO A 277 -16.62 -12.46 4.29
CA PRO A 277 -17.70 -12.29 3.32
C PRO A 277 -17.20 -12.06 1.89
N ALA A 278 -16.24 -11.15 1.71
CA ALA A 278 -15.72 -10.81 0.39
C ALA A 278 -14.88 -11.95 -0.20
N GLU A 279 -14.07 -12.62 0.61
CA GLU A 279 -13.27 -13.77 0.19
C GLU A 279 -14.16 -14.95 -0.21
N TRP A 280 -15.26 -15.17 0.51
CA TRP A 280 -16.25 -16.20 0.18
C TRP A 280 -16.93 -15.90 -1.16
N LEU A 281 -17.35 -14.66 -1.37
CA LEU A 281 -17.98 -14.23 -2.62
C LEU A 281 -16.99 -14.40 -3.78
N TRP A 282 -15.76 -13.90 -3.62
CA TRP A 282 -14.70 -14.02 -4.61
C TRP A 282 -14.45 -15.49 -4.99
N ARG A 283 -14.22 -16.37 -4.02
CA ARG A 283 -14.00 -17.80 -4.29
C ARG A 283 -15.20 -18.47 -4.95
N SER A 284 -16.42 -18.12 -4.51
CA SER A 284 -17.63 -18.72 -5.08
C SER A 284 -17.83 -18.30 -6.53
N LEU A 285 -17.48 -17.06 -6.89
CA LEU A 285 -17.49 -16.57 -8.27
C LEU A 285 -16.36 -17.21 -9.10
N THR A 286 -15.12 -17.27 -8.59
CA THR A 286 -13.99 -17.87 -9.33
C THR A 286 -14.25 -19.32 -9.72
N TYR A 287 -14.81 -20.11 -8.81
CA TYR A 287 -15.12 -21.52 -9.06
C TYR A 287 -16.53 -21.76 -9.59
N MET A 288 -17.33 -20.70 -9.79
CA MET A 288 -18.75 -20.76 -10.19
C MET A 288 -19.57 -21.73 -9.32
N LYS A 289 -19.23 -21.81 -8.02
CA LYS A 289 -19.84 -22.74 -7.07
C LYS A 289 -19.85 -22.13 -5.67
N PHE A 290 -21.03 -22.10 -5.04
CA PHE A 290 -21.19 -21.67 -3.66
C PHE A 290 -20.35 -22.51 -2.70
N GLN A 291 -19.37 -21.87 -2.07
CA GLN A 291 -18.50 -22.53 -1.09
C GLN A 291 -19.21 -22.68 0.26
N PRO A 292 -18.97 -23.76 1.02
CA PRO A 292 -19.52 -23.90 2.37
C PRO A 292 -18.92 -22.82 3.28
N MET A 293 -19.79 -21.96 3.82
CA MET A 293 -19.38 -20.77 4.56
C MET A 293 -19.25 -21.01 6.07
N ARG A 294 -20.18 -21.78 6.65
CA ARG A 294 -20.18 -22.11 8.08
C ARG A 294 -19.16 -23.18 8.40
N LEU A 295 -18.53 -23.07 9.56
CA LEU A 295 -17.76 -24.18 10.12
C LEU A 295 -18.73 -25.30 10.49
N ASN A 296 -18.53 -26.49 9.94
CA ASN A 296 -19.16 -27.71 10.48
C ASN A 296 -18.53 -27.92 11.86
N ARG A 297 -19.18 -27.39 12.90
CA ARG A 297 -18.84 -27.76 14.27
C ARG A 297 -19.44 -29.13 14.51
N PRO A 298 -18.66 -30.11 15.01
CA PRO A 298 -19.24 -31.33 15.56
C PRO A 298 -20.16 -30.99 16.74
#